data_AF-A0AAW1DAH9-F1
#
_entry.id   AF-A0AAW1DAH9-F1
#
_cell.length_a   1.000
_cell.length_b   1.000
_cell.length_c   1.000
_cell.angle_alpha   90.00
_cell.angle_beta   90.00
_cell.angle_gamma   90.00
#
_symmetry.space_group_name_H-M   'P 1'
#
loop_
_entity.id
_entity.type
_entity.pdbx_description
1 polymer ?
#
loop_
_entity_poly.entity_id
_entity_poly.type
_entity_poly.pdbx_seq_one_letter_code
_entity_poly.pdbx_strand_id
1 'polypeptide(L)'
;MANILRGVMASVQPNLKTFVKYARVELVPPSPSEIGGAARGIGNIISSAKSGKWKQLTVKQAWLNLLVATEVTCWFFIGECIGKRSFIGYKIDV
;
A
#
# COMPACT_ATOMS: atom_id res chain seq x y z
N MET A 1 25.29 5.87 -26.90
CA MET A 1 24.04 5.44 -26.23
C MET A 1 24.17 4.15 -25.42
N ALA A 2 24.70 3.06 -26.00
CA ALA A 2 24.76 1.75 -25.35
C ALA A 2 25.55 1.70 -24.02
N ASN A 3 26.67 2.43 -23.91
CA ASN A 3 27.46 2.46 -22.67
C ASN A 3 26.77 3.21 -21.51
N ILE A 4 26.00 4.25 -21.82
CA ILE A 4 25.21 4.98 -20.81
C ILE A 4 24.08 4.08 -20.29
N LEU A 5 23.37 3.39 -21.20
CA LEU A 5 22.36 2.39 -20.84
C LEU A 5 22.93 1.27 -19.96
N ARG A 6 24.12 0.76 -20.27
CA ARG A 6 24.80 -0.25 -19.44
C ARG A 6 25.17 0.28 -18.06
N GLY A 7 25.67 1.52 -17.97
CA GLY A 7 25.95 2.18 -16.69
C GLY A 7 24.70 2.40 -15.84
N VAL A 8 23.60 2.83 -16.45
CA VAL A 8 22.30 2.99 -15.77
C VAL A 8 21.77 1.64 -15.29
N MET A 9 21.80 0.60 -16.13
CA MET A 9 21.38 -0.75 -15.73
C MET A 9 22.21 -1.28 -14.57
N ALA A 10 23.54 -1.10 -14.61
CA ALA A 10 24.42 -1.51 -13.51
C ALA A 10 24.09 -0.82 -12.18
N SER A 11 23.64 0.45 -12.23
CA SER A 11 23.24 1.23 -11.05
C SER A 11 21.85 0.87 -10.53
N VAL A 12 20.87 0.61 -11.41
CA VAL A 12 19.48 0.32 -11.04
C VAL A 12 19.31 -1.13 -10.56
N GLN A 13 20.07 -2.06 -11.12
CA GLN A 13 19.97 -3.49 -10.83
C GLN A 13 20.03 -3.88 -9.34
N PRO A 14 20.95 -3.37 -8.51
CA PRO A 14 20.97 -3.71 -7.08
C PRO A 14 19.72 -3.20 -6.33
N ASN A 15 19.25 -1.98 -6.64
CA ASN A 15 18.06 -1.41 -6.01
C ASN A 15 16.79 -2.19 -6.37
N LEU A 16 16.68 -2.57 -7.65
CA LEU A 16 15.55 -3.36 -8.13
C LEU A 16 15.53 -4.76 -7.51
N LYS A 17 16.70 -5.38 -7.31
CA LYS A 17 16.79 -6.67 -6.58
C LYS A 17 16.29 -6.56 -5.14
N THR A 18 16.68 -5.49 -4.44
CA THR A 18 16.21 -5.24 -3.07
C THR A 18 14.71 -4.99 -3.05
N PHE A 19 14.18 -4.19 -3.98
CA PHE A 19 12.75 -3.96 -4.12
C PHE A 19 11.99 -5.28 -4.36
N VAL A 20 12.42 -6.08 -5.33
CA VAL A 20 11.78 -7.37 -5.65
C VAL A 20 11.81 -8.33 -4.45
N LYS A 21 12.90 -8.33 -3.67
CA LYS A 21 13.01 -9.16 -2.47
C LYS A 21 11.90 -8.86 -1.46
N TYR A 22 11.68 -7.59 -1.13
CA TYR A 22 10.65 -7.19 -0.16
C TYR A 22 9.24 -7.21 -0.76
N ALA A 23 9.08 -6.76 -2.01
CA ALA A 23 7.80 -6.80 -2.72
C ALA A 23 7.20 -8.22 -2.77
N ARG A 24 8.05 -9.25 -2.90
CA ARG A 24 7.60 -10.65 -2.92
C ARG A 24 6.98 -11.12 -1.60
N VAL A 25 7.33 -10.53 -0.47
CA VAL A 25 6.79 -10.94 0.84
C VAL A 25 5.71 -9.98 1.34
N GLU A 26 5.80 -8.69 1.01
CA GLU A 26 4.89 -7.67 1.54
C GLU A 26 3.75 -7.29 0.58
N LEU A 27 3.94 -7.42 -0.73
CA LEU A 27 2.96 -6.98 -1.74
C LEU A 27 2.25 -8.15 -2.44
N VAL A 28 2.47 -9.38 -1.96
CA VAL A 28 1.79 -10.56 -2.50
C VAL A 28 0.37 -10.62 -1.95
N PRO A 29 -0.63 -10.98 -2.77
CA PRO A 29 -2.00 -11.14 -2.29
C PRO A 29 -2.03 -12.18 -1.15
N PRO A 30 -2.75 -11.87 -0.04
CA PRO A 30 -2.79 -12.74 1.11
C PRO A 30 -3.43 -14.09 0.77
N SER A 31 -3.03 -15.13 1.50
CA SER A 31 -3.66 -16.44 1.42
C SER A 31 -5.09 -16.39 1.98
N PRO A 32 -6.02 -17.25 1.51
CA PRO A 32 -7.39 -17.30 2.03
C PRO A 32 -7.49 -17.48 3.55
N SER A 33 -6.54 -18.19 4.15
CA SER A 33 -6.43 -18.37 5.61
C SER A 33 -6.18 -17.06 6.37
N GLU A 34 -5.45 -16.12 5.78
CA GLU A 34 -5.12 -14.84 6.41
C GLU A 34 -6.29 -13.86 6.36
N ILE A 35 -7.20 -14.01 5.39
CA ILE A 35 -8.41 -13.18 5.25
C ILE A 35 -9.31 -13.29 6.49
N GLY A 36 -9.48 -14.51 7.03
CA GLY A 36 -10.23 -14.72 8.28
C GLY A 36 -9.56 -14.05 9.50
N GLY A 37 -8.23 -13.97 9.51
CA GLY A 37 -7.47 -13.20 10.49
C GLY A 37 -7.75 -11.70 10.38
N ALA A 38 -7.69 -11.15 9.17
CA ALA A 38 -7.97 -9.74 8.89
C ALA A 38 -9.40 -9.34 9.29
N ALA A 39 -10.41 -10.17 8.98
CA ALA A 39 -11.80 -9.93 9.35
C ALA A 39 -11.99 -9.82 10.87
N ARG A 40 -11.32 -10.69 11.65
CA ARG A 40 -11.31 -10.60 13.12
C ARG A 40 -10.63 -9.31 13.61
N GLY A 41 -9.54 -8.91 12.96
CA GLY A 41 -8.86 -7.64 13.24
C GLY A 41 -9.78 -6.44 13.10
N ILE A 42 -10.56 -6.37 12.00
CA ILE A 42 -11.55 -5.32 11.77
C ILE A 42 -12.60 -5.32 12.89
N GLY A 43 -13.11 -6.49 13.29
CA GLY A 43 -14.05 -6.62 14.40
C GLY A 43 -13.52 -6.04 15.71
N ASN A 44 -12.25 -6.27 16.02
CA ASN A 44 -11.60 -5.73 17.23
C ASN A 44 -11.45 -4.20 17.17
N ILE A 45 -11.16 -3.63 15.99
CA ILE A 45 -11.10 -2.18 15.79
C ILE A 45 -12.47 -1.55 16.05
N ILE A 46 -13.53 -2.13 15.49
CA ILE A 46 -14.91 -1.66 15.70
C ILE A 46 -15.30 -1.73 17.19
N SER A 47 -15.00 -2.85 17.85
CA SER A 47 -15.26 -3.01 19.28
C SER A 47 -14.50 -1.97 20.12
N SER A 48 -13.23 -1.73 19.82
CA SER A 48 -12.39 -0.74 20.50
C SER A 48 -12.85 0.70 20.26
N ALA A 49 -13.39 0.99 19.07
CA ALA A 49 -14.01 2.27 18.76
C ALA A 49 -15.28 2.49 19.59
N LYS A 50 -16.17 1.48 19.64
CA LYS A 50 -17.40 1.51 20.45
C LYS A 50 -17.12 1.65 21.94
N SER A 51 -16.08 0.99 22.44
CA SER A 51 -15.71 1.06 23.86
C SER A 51 -14.93 2.31 24.24
N GLY A 52 -14.65 3.23 23.30
CA GLY A 52 -13.92 4.47 23.58
C GLY A 52 -12.41 4.33 23.82
N LYS A 53 -11.82 3.15 23.54
CA LYS A 53 -10.39 2.88 23.77
C LYS A 53 -9.46 3.76 22.92
N TRP A 54 -9.97 4.28 21.80
CA TRP A 54 -9.23 5.22 20.95
C TRP A 54 -8.80 6.50 21.67
N LYS A 55 -9.49 6.90 22.76
CA LYS A 55 -9.12 8.06 23.58
C LYS A 55 -7.86 7.86 24.42
N GLN A 56 -7.42 6.61 24.59
CA GLN A 56 -6.22 6.25 25.36
C GLN A 56 -4.98 6.13 24.46
N LEU A 57 -5.11 6.35 23.15
CA LEU A 57 -3.99 6.28 22.23
C LEU A 57 -3.06 7.47 22.40
N THR A 58 -1.76 7.22 22.40
CA THR A 58 -0.76 8.29 22.34
C THR A 58 -0.78 8.96 20.95
N VAL A 59 -0.38 10.23 20.88
CA VAL A 59 -0.31 10.97 19.61
C VAL A 59 0.56 10.25 18.58
N LYS A 60 1.67 9.66 19.02
CA LYS A 60 2.55 8.86 18.15
C LYS A 60 1.83 7.67 17.52
N GLN A 61 1.04 6.94 18.31
CA GLN A 61 0.28 5.79 17.80
C GLN A 61 -0.83 6.22 16.85
N ALA A 62 -1.57 7.28 17.19
CA ALA A 62 -2.60 7.84 16.32
C ALA A 62 -2.01 8.28 14.98
N TRP A 63 -0.84 8.93 15.00
CA TRP A 63 -0.13 9.36 13.79
C TRP A 63 0.30 8.19 12.91
N LEU A 64 0.88 7.14 13.50
CA LEU A 64 1.28 5.95 12.74
C LEU A 64 0.06 5.27 12.08
N ASN A 65 -1.04 5.13 12.81
CA ASN A 65 -2.27 4.54 12.26
C ASN A 65 -2.85 5.40 11.12
N LEU A 66 -2.75 6.73 11.22
CA LEU A 66 -3.17 7.64 10.16
C LEU A 66 -2.32 7.48 8.89
N LEU A 67 -1.00 7.34 9.03
CA LEU A 67 -0.10 7.13 7.90
C LEU A 67 -0.43 5.83 7.16
N VAL A 68 -0.66 4.74 7.90
CA VAL A 68 -1.07 3.45 7.31
C VAL A 68 -2.44 3.57 6.63
N ALA A 69 -3.42 4.25 7.26
CA ALA A 69 -4.72 4.48 6.64
C ALA A 69 -4.62 5.30 5.33
N THR A 70 -3.71 6.29 5.32
CA THR A 70 -3.43 7.11 4.13
C THR A 70 -2.81 6.26 3.02
N GLU A 71 -1.84 5.41 3.34
CA GLU A 71 -1.21 4.49 2.40
C GLU A 71 -2.23 3.56 1.74
N VAL A 72 -3.11 2.92 2.53
CA VAL A 72 -4.18 2.05 2.00
C VAL A 72 -5.13 2.83 1.08
N THR A 73 -5.41 4.09 1.41
CA THR A 73 -6.23 4.97 0.56
C THR A 73 -5.51 5.30 -0.76
N CYS A 74 -4.19 5.52 -0.74
CA CYS A 74 -3.41 5.70 -1.95
C CYS A 74 -3.47 4.47 -2.87
N TRP A 75 -3.45 3.25 -2.32
CA TRP A 75 -3.63 2.01 -3.10
C TRP A 75 -4.97 1.94 -3.82
N PHE A 76 -6.04 2.45 -3.23
CA PHE A 76 -7.33 2.58 -3.90
C PHE A 76 -7.24 3.49 -5.13
N PHE A 77 -6.61 4.66 -5.02
CA PHE A 77 -6.42 5.58 -6.15
C PHE A 77 -5.50 5.02 -7.24
N ILE A 78 -4.48 4.23 -6.89
CA ILE A 78 -3.68 3.48 -7.87
C ILE A 78 -4.57 2.52 -8.65
N GLY A 79 -5.47 1.80 -7.97
CA GLY A 79 -6.48 0.95 -8.60
C GLY A 79 -7.40 1.71 -9.54
N GLU A 80 -7.87 2.89 -9.13
CA GLU A 80 -8.67 3.78 -9.99
C GLU A 80 -7.90 4.21 -11.25
N CYS A 81 -6.61 4.57 -11.12
CA CYS A 81 -5.74 4.89 -12.25
C CYS A 81 -5.57 3.74 -13.24
N ILE A 82 -5.47 2.50 -12.74
CA ILE A 82 -5.46 1.30 -13.58
C ILE A 82 -6.83 1.10 -14.25
N GLY A 83 -7.92 1.26 -13.51
CA GLY A 83 -9.29 1.10 -14.00
C GLY A 83 -9.66 2.08 -15.11
N LYS A 84 -9.32 3.37 -14.93
CA LYS A 84 -9.55 4.43 -15.93
C LYS A 84 -8.54 4.43 -17.08
N ARG A 85 -7.45 3.65 -16.96
CA ARG A 85 -6.36 3.56 -17.95
C ARG A 85 -5.74 4.91 -18.31
N SER A 86 -5.74 5.84 -17.35
CA SER A 86 -5.17 7.17 -17.50
C SER A 86 -4.59 7.62 -16.17
N PHE A 87 -3.43 8.28 -16.21
CA PHE A 87 -2.86 8.92 -15.02
C PHE A 87 -3.56 10.24 -14.69
N ILE A 88 -4.11 10.93 -15.70
CA ILE A 88 -4.73 12.24 -15.56
C ILE A 88 -6.15 12.17 -16.10
N GLY A 89 -7.14 12.37 -15.22
CA GLY A 89 -8.55 12.41 -15.56
C GLY A 89 -9.08 11.14 -16.24
N TYR A 90 -10.35 11.18 -16.63
CA TYR A 90 -10.93 10.20 -17.54
C TYR A 90 -10.73 10.68 -18.97
N LYS A 91 -10.44 9.76 -19.88
CA LYS A 91 -10.47 10.05 -21.31
C LYS A 91 -11.93 10.15 -21.72
N ILE A 92 -12.38 11.38 -21.92
CA ILE A 92 -13.71 11.69 -22.42
C ILE A 92 -13.49 12.09 -23.88
N ASP A 93 -13.84 11.20 -24.80
CA ASP A 93 -13.92 11.57 -26.21
C ASP A 93 -15.24 12.33 -26.40
N VAL A 94 -15.13 13.59 -26.80
CA VAL A 94 -16.25 14.49 -27.12
C VAL A 94 -16.45 14.51 -28.63
#